data_AF-A0A0Q4NZY7-F1
#
_entry.id   AF-A0A0Q4NZY7-F1
#
_cell.length_a   1.000
_cell.length_b   1.000
_cell.length_c   1.000
_cell.angle_alpha   90.00
_cell.angle_beta   90.00
_cell.angle_gamma   90.00
#
_symmetry.space_group_name_H-M   'P 1'
#
loop_
_entity.id
_entity.type
_entity.pdbx_description
1 polymer ?
#
loop_
_entity_poly.entity_id
_entity_poly.type
_entity_poly.pdbx_seq_one_letter_code
_entity_poly.pdbx_strand_id
1 'polypeptide(L)'
;MAGSEKTILMGKIGAAHGIKGEVRIATFTGDPEAIASYGPLDTDRPGLTVTIETARLSKTVLIARLKGVRDRTEAEKLNGVSLFIDRDRLPEPDDEDDFYHADLIDLDARLESGVSIGAVSALLNYGAGDLIEVTDPRSGDTFLYPFTKAVVPTINIAAGFLIISPPLDAEPGEEQPD
;
A
#
# COMPACT_ATOMS: atom_id res chain seq x y z
N MET A 1 10.55 -23.60 4.91
CA MET A 1 9.35 -23.72 4.06
C MET A 1 8.18 -23.15 4.85
N ALA A 2 7.87 -21.88 4.64
CA ALA A 2 6.70 -21.23 5.24
C ALA A 2 6.22 -20.14 4.28
N GLY A 3 4.97 -20.28 3.83
CA GLY A 3 4.10 -19.20 3.34
C GLY A 3 4.58 -18.41 2.12
N SER A 4 4.41 -18.98 0.93
CA SER A 4 4.18 -18.17 -0.27
C SER A 4 2.83 -17.47 -0.10
N GLU A 5 2.78 -16.13 -0.19
CA GLU A 5 1.95 -15.38 -1.16
C GLU A 5 1.67 -13.89 -0.81
N LYS A 6 2.09 -13.32 0.33
CA LYS A 6 1.84 -11.88 0.62
C LYS A 6 2.93 -11.13 1.43
N THR A 7 4.21 -11.44 1.26
CA THR A 7 5.30 -10.65 1.88
C THR A 7 5.74 -9.49 0.99
N ILE A 8 5.87 -8.29 1.57
CA ILE A 8 6.25 -7.07 0.87
C ILE A 8 7.71 -6.73 1.21
N LEU A 9 8.53 -6.52 0.17
CA LEU A 9 9.91 -6.09 0.33
C LEU A 9 9.95 -4.60 0.70
N MET A 10 10.30 -4.30 1.95
CA MET A 10 10.33 -2.93 2.48
C MET A 10 11.66 -2.24 2.22
N GLY A 11 12.75 -3.00 2.20
CA GLY A 11 14.08 -2.45 2.01
C GLY A 11 15.20 -3.47 2.07
N LYS A 12 16.44 -3.01 1.87
CA LYS A 12 17.65 -3.82 1.95
C LYS A 12 18.70 -3.13 2.80
N ILE A 13 19.24 -3.86 3.77
CA ILE A 13 20.36 -3.43 4.60
C ILE A 13 21.63 -3.41 3.75
N GLY A 14 22.31 -2.28 3.74
CA GLY A 14 23.59 -2.05 3.09
C GLY A 14 24.74 -1.96 4.07
N ALA A 15 25.74 -1.17 3.71
CA ALA A 15 26.97 -1.05 4.50
C ALA A 15 26.73 -0.39 5.87
N ALA A 16 27.48 -0.86 6.88
CA ALA A 16 27.52 -0.24 8.19
C ALA A 16 27.88 1.25 8.11
N HIS A 17 27.29 2.03 9.00
CA HIS A 17 27.48 3.46 9.17
C HIS A 17 28.07 3.73 10.56
N GLY A 18 29.22 4.41 10.59
CA GLY A 18 29.91 4.72 11.86
C GLY A 18 30.40 3.48 12.60
N ILE A 19 30.56 3.64 13.92
CA ILE A 19 31.03 2.60 14.85
C ILE A 19 29.96 2.14 15.84
N LYS A 20 28.85 2.87 15.94
CA LYS A 20 27.77 2.65 16.92
C LYS A 20 26.72 1.61 16.48
N GLY A 21 27.06 0.76 15.52
CA GLY A 21 26.15 -0.27 14.99
C GLY A 21 25.04 0.26 14.07
N GLU A 22 25.13 1.49 13.57
CA GLU A 22 24.17 1.99 12.57
C GLU A 22 24.40 1.30 11.21
N VAL A 23 23.32 1.11 10.44
CA VAL A 23 23.36 0.56 9.09
C VAL A 23 22.73 1.52 8.09
N ARG A 24 23.17 1.44 6.85
CA ARG A 24 22.45 2.04 5.73
C ARG A 24 21.34 1.09 5.30
N ILE A 25 20.17 1.62 4.97
CA ILE A 25 19.05 0.86 4.40
C ILE A 25 18.62 1.57 3.12
N ALA A 26 18.57 0.81 2.03
CA ALA A 26 17.87 1.23 0.82
C ALA A 26 16.40 0.85 1.00
N THR A 27 15.53 1.84 1.19
CA THR A 27 14.09 1.63 1.36
C THR A 27 13.39 1.64 0.01
N PHE A 28 12.37 0.81 -0.13
CA PHE A 28 11.46 0.80 -1.28
C PHE A 28 10.06 1.30 -0.89
N THR A 29 9.91 1.84 0.32
CA THR A 29 8.67 2.45 0.83
C THR A 29 8.53 3.89 0.31
N GLY A 30 7.28 4.37 0.18
CA GLY A 30 6.98 5.77 -0.18
C GLY A 30 7.60 6.76 0.80
N ASP A 31 7.50 6.45 2.09
CA ASP A 31 8.19 7.17 3.18
C ASP A 31 9.34 6.31 3.75
N PRO A 32 10.61 6.71 3.54
CA PRO A 32 11.77 5.97 4.06
C PRO A 32 11.81 5.89 5.58
N GLU A 33 11.35 6.94 6.28
CA GLU A 33 11.43 7.02 7.74
C GLU A 33 10.32 6.20 8.41
N ALA A 34 9.18 6.01 7.74
CA ALA A 34 8.07 5.18 8.20
C ALA A 34 8.48 3.71 8.38
N ILE A 35 9.58 3.25 7.74
CA ILE A 35 10.05 1.87 7.88
C ILE A 35 10.31 1.48 9.36
N ALA A 36 10.65 2.46 10.22
CA ALA A 36 10.89 2.23 11.63
C ALA A 36 9.60 2.01 12.45
N SER A 37 8.46 2.50 11.95
CA SER A 37 7.17 2.43 12.62
C SER A 37 6.46 1.09 12.45
N TYR A 38 6.83 0.30 11.44
CA TYR A 38 6.22 -1.01 11.18
C TYR A 38 6.64 -2.12 12.18
N GLY A 39 7.57 -1.84 13.10
CA GLY A 39 7.97 -2.78 14.13
C GLY A 39 8.95 -3.86 13.65
N PRO A 40 8.83 -5.13 14.12
CA PRO A 40 9.77 -6.20 13.78
C PRO A 40 9.59 -6.64 12.32
N LEU A 41 10.62 -6.43 11.51
CA LEU A 41 10.69 -6.82 10.10
C LEU A 41 11.31 -8.20 9.97
N ASP A 42 10.68 -9.05 9.16
CA ASP A 42 11.24 -10.34 8.77
C ASP A 42 12.38 -10.14 7.77
N THR A 43 13.23 -11.16 7.63
CA THR A 43 14.38 -11.10 6.72
C THR A 43 14.44 -12.29 5.78
N ASP A 44 15.24 -12.18 4.73
CA ASP A 44 15.57 -13.34 3.88
C ASP A 44 16.33 -14.45 4.65
N ARG A 45 16.83 -14.14 5.85
CA ARG A 45 17.51 -15.11 6.70
C ARG A 45 16.50 -15.80 7.63
N PRO A 46 16.36 -17.13 7.55
CA PRO A 46 15.38 -17.86 8.35
C PRO A 46 15.66 -17.71 9.84
N GLY A 47 14.64 -17.27 10.60
CA GLY A 47 14.71 -17.07 12.05
C GLY A 47 15.38 -15.77 12.50
N LEU A 48 15.73 -14.87 11.57
CA LEU A 48 16.25 -13.55 11.89
C LEU A 48 15.15 -12.50 11.66
N THR A 49 14.75 -11.83 12.74
CA THR A 49 13.86 -10.66 12.70
C THR A 49 14.66 -9.44 13.12
N VAL A 50 14.45 -8.33 12.42
CA VAL A 50 15.16 -7.06 12.65
C VAL A 50 14.16 -6.01 13.11
N THR A 51 14.43 -5.37 14.23
CA THR A 51 13.65 -4.21 14.69
C THR A 51 14.49 -2.95 14.55
N ILE A 52 13.92 -1.92 13.93
CA ILE A 52 14.57 -0.62 13.78
C ILE A 52 14.20 0.24 15.00
N GLU A 53 15.20 0.69 15.77
CA GLU A 53 14.98 1.56 16.94
C GLU A 53 14.86 3.03 16.56
N THR A 54 15.71 3.47 15.62
CA THR A 54 15.70 4.84 15.11
C THR A 54 16.11 4.83 13.65
N ALA A 55 15.41 5.56 12.81
CA ALA A 55 15.77 5.79 11.43
C ALA A 55 15.87 7.29 11.16
N ARG A 56 16.79 7.69 10.29
CA ARG A 56 16.92 9.05 9.79
C ARG A 56 17.28 9.02 8.31
N LEU A 57 16.61 9.84 7.51
CA LEU A 57 16.99 9.97 6.11
C LEU A 57 18.24 10.84 5.97
N SER A 58 19.26 10.34 5.27
CA SER A 58 20.48 11.08 4.99
C SER A 58 20.74 11.12 3.48
N LYS A 59 20.37 12.24 2.86
CA LYS A 59 20.38 12.43 1.40
C LYS A 59 19.47 11.42 0.70
N THR A 60 20.03 10.32 0.21
CA THR A 60 19.34 9.28 -0.59
C THR A 60 19.33 7.92 0.11
N VAL A 61 19.87 7.82 1.32
CA VAL A 61 20.02 6.56 2.04
C VAL A 61 19.49 6.74 3.46
N LEU A 62 18.69 5.77 3.92
CA LEU A 62 18.22 5.75 5.29
C LEU A 62 19.33 5.23 6.20
N ILE A 63 19.65 5.96 7.26
CA ILE A 63 20.55 5.48 8.31
C ILE A 63 19.68 5.02 9.45
N ALA A 64 19.78 3.74 9.81
CA ALA A 64 18.96 3.13 10.83
C ALA A 64 19.80 2.45 11.90
N ARG A 65 19.32 2.50 13.14
CA ARG A 65 19.84 1.74 14.27
C ARG A 65 18.95 0.53 14.49
N LEU A 66 19.55 -0.65 14.56
CA LEU A 66 18.83 -1.90 14.75
C LEU A 66 18.93 -2.34 16.21
N LYS A 67 17.82 -2.83 16.75
CA LYS A 67 17.76 -3.36 18.11
C LYS A 67 18.69 -4.55 18.24
N GLY A 68 19.59 -4.50 19.21
CA GLY A 68 20.57 -5.57 19.45
C GLY A 68 21.84 -5.48 18.62
N VAL A 69 21.96 -4.52 17.70
CA VAL A 69 23.19 -4.24 16.95
C VAL A 69 23.91 -3.08 17.62
N ARG A 70 25.06 -3.34 18.25
CA ARG A 70 25.75 -2.35 19.09
C ARG A 70 27.04 -1.84 18.46
N ASP A 71 27.63 -2.63 17.59
CA ASP A 71 28.95 -2.38 17.04
C ASP A 71 28.98 -2.56 15.52
N ARG A 72 29.96 -1.93 14.87
CA ARG A 72 30.15 -2.00 13.42
C ARG A 72 30.20 -3.44 12.89
N THR A 73 30.87 -4.33 13.62
CA THR A 73 31.02 -5.75 13.21
C THR A 73 29.68 -6.47 13.13
N GLU A 74 28.73 -6.16 14.01
CA GLU A 74 27.38 -6.74 13.96
C GLU A 74 26.58 -6.15 12.81
N ALA A 75 26.68 -4.84 12.59
CA ALA A 75 26.07 -4.15 11.46
C ALA A 75 26.56 -4.71 10.11
N GLU A 76 27.85 -5.00 9.98
CA GLU A 76 28.43 -5.58 8.75
C GLU A 76 27.92 -7.00 8.47
N LYS A 77 27.59 -7.80 9.49
CA LYS A 77 27.00 -9.14 9.30
C LYS A 77 25.61 -9.08 8.66
N LEU A 78 24.91 -7.96 8.82
CA LEU A 78 23.58 -7.73 8.28
C LEU A 78 23.61 -7.07 6.90
N ASN A 79 24.80 -6.71 6.39
CA ASN A 79 24.92 -6.16 5.04
C ASN A 79 24.42 -7.18 4.01
N GLY A 80 23.55 -6.71 3.12
CA GLY A 80 22.91 -7.50 2.08
C GLY A 80 21.60 -8.16 2.49
N VAL A 81 21.20 -8.09 3.77
CA VAL A 81 19.94 -8.66 4.26
C VAL A 81 18.76 -7.82 3.77
N SER A 82 17.78 -8.49 3.17
CA SER A 82 16.51 -7.92 2.73
C SER A 82 15.51 -7.93 3.88
N LEU A 83 14.73 -6.86 3.99
CA LEU A 83 13.72 -6.65 5.02
C LEU A 83 12.34 -6.79 4.40
N PHE A 84 11.53 -7.64 5.01
CA PHE A 84 10.18 -7.96 4.58
C PHE A 84 9.21 -7.70 5.72
N ILE A 85 7.98 -7.41 5.35
CA ILE A 85 6.84 -7.46 6.26
C ILE A 85 5.77 -8.33 5.65
N ASP A 86 5.04 -9.04 6.49
CA ASP A 86 3.81 -9.70 6.09
C ASP A 86 2.74 -8.64 5.82
N ARG A 87 1.96 -8.77 4.74
CA ARG A 87 0.91 -7.80 4.42
C ARG A 87 -0.11 -7.68 5.55
N ASP A 88 -0.35 -8.76 6.31
CA ASP A 88 -1.24 -8.77 7.47
C ASP A 88 -0.66 -8.03 8.70
N ARG A 89 0.61 -7.59 8.64
CA ARG A 89 1.31 -6.84 9.71
C ARG A 89 1.53 -5.36 9.41
N LEU A 90 1.22 -4.92 8.20
CA LEU A 90 1.10 -3.49 7.96
C LEU A 90 0.02 -2.98 8.92
N PRO A 91 0.22 -1.84 9.62
CA PRO A 91 -0.88 -1.21 10.33
C PRO A 91 -2.03 -1.11 9.33
N GLU A 92 -3.21 -1.60 9.72
CA GLU A 92 -4.44 -1.25 9.02
C GLU A 92 -4.37 0.26 8.78
N PRO A 93 -4.58 0.74 7.53
CA PRO A 93 -4.42 2.15 7.25
C PRO A 93 -5.24 2.94 8.27
N ASP A 94 -4.55 3.79 9.06
CA ASP A 94 -5.16 4.63 10.11
C ASP A 94 -6.10 5.69 9.48
N ASP A 95 -6.07 5.81 8.17
CA ASP A 95 -6.98 6.60 7.36
C ASP A 95 -7.88 5.66 6.54
N GLU A 96 -9.20 5.88 6.64
CA GLU A 96 -10.26 5.31 5.80
C GLU A 96 -10.11 5.65 4.29
N ASP A 97 -8.91 5.99 3.82
CA ASP A 97 -8.58 6.51 2.48
C ASP A 97 -7.47 5.76 1.74
N ASP A 98 -6.65 4.96 2.43
CA ASP A 98 -5.55 4.23 1.78
C ASP A 98 -6.02 2.83 1.35
N PHE A 99 -6.93 2.82 0.36
CA PHE A 99 -7.41 1.58 -0.23
C PHE A 99 -6.33 1.00 -1.14
N TYR A 100 -5.77 -0.16 -0.77
CA TYR A 100 -4.98 -0.95 -1.70
C TYR A 100 -5.84 -1.25 -2.94
N HIS A 101 -5.40 -0.78 -4.12
CA HIS A 101 -6.12 -0.90 -5.39
C HIS A 101 -6.63 -2.32 -5.69
N ALA A 102 -6.00 -3.34 -5.12
CA ALA A 102 -6.37 -4.74 -5.27
C ALA A 102 -7.56 -5.20 -4.41
N ASP A 103 -7.89 -4.51 -3.31
CA ASP A 103 -8.99 -4.91 -2.41
C ASP A 103 -10.34 -4.29 -2.80
N LEU A 104 -10.35 -3.38 -3.79
CA LEU A 104 -11.57 -2.78 -4.34
C LEU A 104 -12.15 -3.53 -5.53
N ILE A 105 -11.34 -4.37 -6.20
CA ILE A 105 -11.76 -5.13 -7.38
C ILE A 105 -12.82 -6.15 -6.96
N ASP A 106 -13.86 -6.32 -7.78
CA ASP A 106 -15.02 -7.20 -7.56
C ASP A 106 -16.05 -6.69 -6.51
N LEU A 107 -15.85 -5.52 -5.92
CA LEU A 107 -16.86 -4.93 -5.02
C LEU A 107 -18.11 -4.50 -5.81
N ASP A 108 -19.28 -4.74 -5.22
CA ASP A 108 -20.57 -4.31 -5.76
C ASP A 108 -20.74 -2.78 -5.59
N ALA A 109 -20.72 -2.05 -6.69
CA ALA A 109 -20.92 -0.61 -6.71
C ALA A 109 -22.43 -0.30 -6.67
N ARG A 110 -22.85 0.44 -5.65
CA ARG A 110 -24.26 0.82 -5.43
C ARG A 110 -24.42 2.32 -5.38
N LEU A 111 -25.58 2.82 -5.77
CA LEU A 111 -25.97 4.21 -5.50
C LEU A 111 -26.40 4.37 -4.04
N GLU A 112 -26.49 5.62 -3.56
CA GLU A 112 -27.06 5.94 -2.23
C GLU A 112 -28.48 5.39 -2.04
N SER A 113 -29.21 5.17 -3.13
CA SER A 113 -30.53 4.53 -3.15
C SER A 113 -30.49 3.02 -2.90
N GLY A 114 -29.29 2.42 -2.80
CA GLY A 114 -29.08 0.98 -2.67
C GLY A 114 -29.16 0.20 -3.99
N VAL A 115 -29.35 0.88 -5.12
CA VAL A 115 -29.37 0.26 -6.46
C VAL A 115 -27.95 -0.11 -6.87
N SER A 116 -27.69 -1.40 -7.11
CA SER A 116 -26.44 -1.87 -7.71
C SER A 116 -26.36 -1.39 -9.17
N ILE A 117 -25.25 -0.75 -9.51
CA ILE A 117 -24.93 -0.21 -10.83
C ILE A 117 -23.81 -1.00 -11.52
N GLY A 118 -23.14 -1.90 -10.81
CA GLY A 118 -22.15 -2.78 -11.39
C GLY A 118 -21.11 -3.27 -10.40
N ALA A 119 -20.03 -3.83 -10.91
CA ALA A 119 -18.90 -4.28 -10.11
C ALA A 119 -17.63 -3.51 -10.48
N VAL A 120 -16.81 -3.24 -9.47
CA VAL A 120 -15.51 -2.57 -9.67
C VAL A 120 -14.58 -3.48 -10.48
N SER A 121 -14.16 -3.01 -11.64
CA SER A 121 -13.30 -3.75 -12.56
C SER A 121 -11.83 -3.35 -12.43
N ALA A 122 -11.56 -2.07 -12.20
CA ALA A 122 -10.21 -1.54 -12.05
C ALA A 122 -10.17 -0.23 -11.25
N LEU A 123 -8.98 0.10 -10.73
CA LEU A 123 -8.66 1.45 -10.29
C LEU A 123 -7.52 1.99 -11.18
N LEU A 124 -7.74 3.16 -11.79
CA LEU A 124 -6.82 3.78 -12.73
C LEU A 124 -6.23 5.04 -12.10
N ASN A 125 -4.91 5.11 -11.98
CA ASN A 125 -4.20 6.31 -11.54
C ASN A 125 -3.41 6.92 -12.71
N TYR A 126 -3.91 8.02 -13.27
CA TYR A 126 -3.26 8.73 -14.39
C TYR A 126 -2.35 9.89 -13.94
N GLY A 127 -1.95 9.93 -12.67
CA GLY A 127 -1.09 10.99 -12.11
C GLY A 127 -1.82 12.31 -11.79
N ALA A 128 -3.14 12.38 -11.97
CA ALA A 128 -3.99 13.51 -11.59
C ALA A 128 -5.08 13.15 -10.55
N GLY A 129 -5.04 11.92 -10.04
CA GLY A 129 -6.04 11.36 -9.12
C GLY A 129 -6.36 9.91 -9.48
N ASP A 130 -6.94 9.19 -8.51
CA ASP A 130 -7.43 7.83 -8.68
C ASP A 130 -8.86 7.84 -9.27
N LEU A 131 -9.11 6.97 -10.26
CA LEU A 131 -10.41 6.74 -10.88
C LEU A 131 -10.83 5.29 -10.61
N ILE A 132 -12.08 5.07 -10.25
CA ILE A 132 -12.68 3.74 -10.11
C ILE A 132 -13.52 3.41 -11.33
N GLU A 133 -13.25 2.24 -11.89
CA GLU A 133 -13.92 1.69 -13.05
C GLU A 133 -14.99 0.70 -12.60
N VAL A 134 -16.23 0.95 -12.97
CA VAL A 134 -17.39 0.10 -12.65
C VAL A 134 -17.99 -0.42 -13.94
N THR A 135 -18.10 -1.75 -14.05
CA THR A 135 -18.72 -2.40 -15.21
C THR A 135 -20.12 -2.85 -14.84
N ASP A 136 -21.10 -2.42 -15.63
CA ASP A 136 -22.48 -2.91 -15.55
C ASP A 136 -22.52 -4.36 -16.08
N PRO A 137 -22.85 -5.37 -15.26
CA PRO A 137 -22.87 -6.77 -15.69
C PRO A 137 -24.01 -7.10 -16.66
N ARG A 138 -25.01 -6.22 -16.81
CA ARG A 138 -26.17 -6.41 -17.69
C ARG A 138 -25.90 -5.86 -19.09
N SER A 139 -25.31 -4.67 -19.17
CA SER A 139 -25.04 -3.98 -20.43
C SER A 139 -23.63 -4.23 -20.95
N GLY A 140 -22.68 -4.52 -20.05
CA GLY A 140 -21.25 -4.59 -20.35
C GLY A 140 -20.58 -3.21 -20.46
N ASP A 141 -21.35 -2.14 -20.25
CA ASP A 141 -20.85 -0.77 -20.25
C ASP A 141 -19.99 -0.51 -19.03
N THR A 142 -18.95 0.29 -19.23
CA THR A 142 -17.98 0.62 -18.19
C THR A 142 -18.02 2.12 -17.91
N PHE A 143 -18.14 2.46 -16.62
CA PHE A 143 -18.24 3.83 -16.13
C PHE A 143 -17.04 4.16 -15.23
N LEU A 144 -16.50 5.36 -15.38
CA LEU A 144 -15.37 5.85 -14.60
C LEU A 144 -15.83 6.91 -13.61
N TYR A 145 -15.50 6.72 -12.34
CA TYR A 145 -15.83 7.66 -11.27
C TYR A 145 -14.54 8.13 -10.56
N PRO A 146 -14.45 9.41 -10.15
CA PRO A 146 -13.37 9.87 -9.29
C PRO A 146 -13.34 9.12 -7.96
N PHE A 147 -12.23 8.51 -7.59
CA PHE A 147 -12.06 7.84 -6.31
C PHE A 147 -11.73 8.86 -5.21
N THR A 148 -12.76 9.59 -4.79
CA THR A 148 -12.68 10.65 -3.77
C THR A 148 -13.80 10.47 -2.76
N LYS A 149 -13.64 10.93 -1.52
CA LYS A 149 -14.73 10.88 -0.49
C LYS A 149 -16.04 11.52 -0.94
N ALA A 150 -16.00 12.47 -1.87
CA ALA A 150 -17.19 13.13 -2.39
C ALA A 150 -18.03 12.19 -3.29
N VAL A 151 -17.37 11.29 -4.02
CA VAL A 151 -18.00 10.41 -5.00
C VAL A 151 -18.11 8.97 -4.48
N VAL A 152 -17.18 8.52 -3.65
CA VAL A 152 -17.20 7.20 -3.00
C VAL A 152 -17.17 7.41 -1.48
N PRO A 153 -18.28 7.86 -0.87
CA PRO A 153 -18.32 8.19 0.56
C PRO A 153 -18.28 6.97 1.48
N THR A 154 -18.56 5.77 0.97
CA THR A 154 -18.65 4.57 1.80
C THR A 154 -18.11 3.36 1.06
N ILE A 155 -17.18 2.65 1.69
CA ILE A 155 -16.60 1.42 1.18
C ILE A 155 -16.69 0.38 2.29
N ASN A 156 -17.33 -0.74 2.00
CA ASN A 156 -17.52 -1.83 2.95
C ASN A 156 -16.98 -3.13 2.35
N ILE A 157 -15.69 -3.35 2.57
CA ILE A 157 -14.96 -4.53 2.08
C ILE A 157 -15.50 -5.81 2.72
N ALA A 158 -15.81 -5.79 4.02
CA ALA A 158 -16.33 -6.95 4.74
C ALA A 158 -17.69 -7.43 4.21
N ALA A 159 -18.52 -6.49 3.73
CA ALA A 159 -19.80 -6.78 3.12
C ALA A 159 -19.74 -6.85 1.57
N GLY A 160 -18.58 -6.60 0.97
CA GLY A 160 -18.36 -6.70 -0.48
C GLY A 160 -19.02 -5.61 -1.33
N PHE A 161 -19.23 -4.40 -0.81
CA PHE A 161 -19.87 -3.31 -1.58
C PHE A 161 -19.26 -1.93 -1.32
N LEU A 162 -19.48 -1.00 -2.26
CA LEU A 162 -19.21 0.43 -2.08
C LEU A 162 -20.40 1.27 -2.54
N ILE A 163 -20.47 2.50 -2.05
CA ILE A 163 -21.50 3.47 -2.43
C ILE A 163 -20.87 4.53 -3.33
N ILE A 164 -21.45 4.72 -4.50
CA ILE A 164 -21.14 5.79 -5.44
C ILE A 164 -22.24 6.85 -5.35
N SER A 165 -21.81 8.07 -5.04
CA SER A 165 -22.60 9.29 -5.10
C SER A 165 -22.13 10.08 -6.32
N PRO A 166 -22.73 9.90 -7.51
CA PRO A 166 -22.38 10.71 -8.67
C PRO A 166 -22.67 12.19 -8.34
N PRO A 167 -21.71 13.11 -8.53
CA PRO A 167 -22.00 14.54 -8.40
C PRO A 167 -23.10 14.90 -9.40
N LEU A 168 -24.03 15.76 -8.99
CA LEU A 168 -25.25 16.15 -9.72
C LEU A 168 -25.04 16.71 -11.15
N ASP A 169 -23.79 16.83 -11.61
CA ASP A 169 -23.38 17.33 -12.93
C ASP A 169 -22.73 16.25 -13.83
N ALA A 170 -22.95 14.96 -13.58
CA ALA A 170 -22.61 13.92 -14.54
C ALA A 170 -23.70 13.87 -15.64
N GLU A 171 -23.59 14.75 -16.62
CA GLU A 171 -24.28 14.58 -17.90
C GLU A 171 -23.95 13.17 -18.42
N PRO A 172 -24.95 12.31 -18.72
CA PRO A 172 -24.69 10.99 -19.27
C PRO A 172 -23.91 11.15 -20.57
N GLY A 173 -22.83 10.37 -20.67
CA GLY A 173 -21.78 10.54 -21.68
C GLY A 173 -22.31 10.84 -23.08
N GLU A 174 -21.79 11.91 -23.68
CA GLU A 174 -21.90 12.09 -25.11
C GLU A 174 -21.15 10.92 -25.77
N GLU A 175 -21.93 9.93 -26.24
CA GLU A 175 -21.52 8.97 -27.25
C GLU A 175 -20.80 9.76 -28.36
N GLN A 176 -19.51 9.50 -28.54
CA GLN A 176 -18.78 10.04 -29.67
C GLN A 176 -19.29 9.30 -30.91
N PRO A 177 -20.03 9.96 -31.83
CA PRO A 177 -20.47 9.29 -33.04
C PRO A 177 -19.30 9.15 -34.02
N ASP A 178 -19.30 8.00 -34.70
CA ASP A 178 -18.38 7.49 -35.74
C ASP A 178 -17.69 8.53 -36.64
#